data_AF-A0A2W4LV28-F1
#
_entry.id   AF-A0A2W4LV28-F1
#
_cell.length_a   1.000
_cell.length_b   1.000
_cell.length_c   1.000
_cell.angle_alpha   90.00
_cell.angle_beta   90.00
_cell.angle_gamma   90.00
#
_symmetry.space_group_name_H-M   'P 1'
#
loop_
_entity.id
_entity.type
_entity.pdbx_description
1 polymer ?
#
loop_
_entity_poly.entity_id
_entity_poly.type
_entity_poly.pdbx_seq_one_letter_code
_entity_poly.pdbx_strand_id
1 'polypeptide(L)'
;GMGMPSTAIYVILASVVAPALVSMGVTPLAAHMFIFYFGIMSFLTPPVAVASYVAAGLAQADMWQTGWVGMRLAAVAFVLPFLWAYNPALLLDGSWLAILIVTCTTFSAMLLIARSVRVVRGQGLGVVAFCVLLGGVIVAIATSPIWLGPESLFALAAAGAGVALYYAMPAVFERAVPRAAATYRASS
;
A
#
# COMPACT_ATOMS: atom_id res chain seq x y z
N GLY A 1 17.43 6.24 1.74
CA GLY A 1 18.41 5.88 0.71
C GLY A 1 19.29 7.07 0.33
N MET A 2 20.45 7.24 0.93
CA MET A 2 21.46 8.16 0.37
C MET A 2 22.16 7.46 -0.80
N GLY A 3 21.61 7.51 -2.01
CA GLY A 3 22.27 7.10 -3.28
C GLY A 3 22.75 5.64 -3.41
N MET A 4 22.58 4.82 -2.38
CA MET A 4 23.06 3.44 -2.36
C MET A 4 22.22 2.58 -3.31
N PRO A 5 22.84 1.80 -4.23
CA PRO A 5 22.12 0.87 -5.09
C PRO A 5 21.25 -0.10 -4.28
N SER A 6 20.09 -0.50 -4.82
CA SER A 6 19.14 -1.41 -4.16
C SER A 6 19.79 -2.73 -3.71
N THR A 7 20.78 -3.21 -4.48
CA THR A 7 21.60 -4.39 -4.13
C THR A 7 22.40 -4.21 -2.85
N ALA A 8 23.05 -3.06 -2.66
CA ALA A 8 23.82 -2.78 -1.45
C ALA A 8 22.92 -2.62 -0.22
N ILE A 9 21.76 -1.97 -0.37
CA ILE A 9 20.75 -1.91 0.70
C ILE A 9 20.30 -3.31 1.11
N TYR A 10 19.99 -4.17 0.12
CA TYR A 10 19.57 -5.53 0.38
C TYR A 10 20.62 -6.35 1.13
N VAL A 11 21.90 -6.29 0.74
CA VAL A 11 22.98 -7.03 1.44
C VAL A 11 23.10 -6.61 2.91
N ILE A 12 22.98 -5.31 3.19
CA ILE A 12 23.00 -4.80 4.58
C ILE A 12 21.77 -5.30 5.35
N LEU A 13 20.57 -5.18 4.79
CA LEU A 13 19.35 -5.65 5.46
C LEU A 13 19.32 -7.18 5.61
N ALA A 14 19.88 -7.93 4.66
CA ALA A 14 19.94 -9.39 4.70
C ALA A 14 20.90 -9.91 5.77
N SER A 15 21.98 -9.17 6.07
CA SER A 15 22.92 -9.55 7.13
C SER A 15 22.43 -9.18 8.54
N VAL A 16 21.60 -8.13 8.68
CA VAL A 16 21.17 -7.62 10.00
C VAL A 16 19.70 -7.91 10.31
N VAL A 17 18.80 -7.62 9.37
CA VAL A 17 17.34 -7.62 9.61
C VAL A 17 16.70 -8.97 9.27
N ALA A 18 17.11 -9.62 8.18
CA ALA A 18 16.53 -10.92 7.80
C ALA A 18 16.67 -11.99 8.91
N PRO A 19 17.83 -12.16 9.59
CA PRO A 19 17.96 -13.15 10.66
C PRO A 19 17.04 -12.85 11.85
N ALA A 20 16.86 -11.57 12.18
CA ALA A 20 15.96 -11.13 13.24
C ALA A 20 14.50 -11.49 12.91
N LEU A 21 14.04 -11.20 11.68
CA LEU A 21 12.69 -11.56 11.24
C LEU A 21 12.45 -13.08 11.27
N VAL A 22 13.44 -13.86 10.83
CA VAL A 22 13.37 -15.33 10.88
C VAL A 22 13.30 -15.83 12.32
N SER A 23 14.06 -15.24 13.24
CA SER A 23 13.98 -15.57 14.67
C SER A 23 12.62 -15.26 15.31
N MET A 24 11.88 -14.31 14.74
CA MET A 24 10.51 -13.96 15.14
C MET A 24 9.44 -14.86 14.51
N GLY A 25 9.83 -15.88 13.74
CA GLY A 25 8.92 -16.87 13.14
C GLY A 25 8.46 -16.54 11.73
N VAL A 26 8.98 -15.48 11.09
CA VAL A 26 8.71 -15.19 9.67
C VAL A 26 9.48 -16.19 8.80
N THR A 27 8.85 -16.73 7.74
CA THR A 27 9.56 -17.67 6.85
C THR A 27 10.76 -16.99 6.18
N PRO A 28 11.86 -17.71 5.88
CA PRO A 28 13.03 -17.10 5.25
C PRO A 28 12.69 -16.36 3.95
N LEU A 29 11.85 -16.95 3.10
CA LEU A 29 11.40 -16.31 1.86
C LEU A 29 10.66 -15.00 2.14
N ALA A 30 9.71 -15.01 3.09
CA ALA A 30 8.96 -13.81 3.45
C ALA A 30 9.86 -12.73 4.07
N ALA A 31 10.82 -13.10 4.91
CA ALA A 31 11.78 -12.17 5.49
C ALA A 31 12.64 -11.49 4.42
N HIS A 32 13.19 -12.26 3.48
CA HIS A 32 14.00 -11.73 2.37
C HIS A 32 13.18 -10.86 1.41
N MET A 33 11.95 -11.25 1.09
CA MET A 33 11.04 -10.42 0.28
C MET A 33 10.63 -9.14 1.00
N PHE A 34 10.41 -9.20 2.32
CA PHE A 34 10.08 -8.05 3.14
C PHE A 34 11.18 -6.99 3.08
N ILE A 35 12.43 -7.38 3.35
CA ILE A 35 13.56 -6.43 3.34
C ILE A 35 13.88 -5.92 1.93
N PHE A 36 13.74 -6.76 0.91
CA PHE A 36 13.97 -6.38 -0.48
C PHE A 36 12.95 -5.32 -0.92
N TYR A 37 11.67 -5.57 -0.65
CA TYR A 37 10.59 -4.66 -0.97
C TYR A 37 10.72 -3.33 -0.24
N PHE A 38 10.98 -3.34 1.07
CA PHE A 38 11.21 -2.11 1.84
C PHE A 38 12.45 -1.36 1.38
N GLY A 39 13.50 -2.07 0.98
CA GLY A 39 14.69 -1.46 0.37
C GLY A 39 14.35 -0.63 -0.86
N ILE A 40 13.51 -1.16 -1.76
CA ILE A 40 13.04 -0.44 -2.96
C ILE A 40 12.08 0.70 -2.59
N MET A 41 11.13 0.45 -1.69
CA MET A 41 10.16 1.47 -1.25
C MET A 41 10.82 2.67 -0.55
N SER A 42 12.02 2.49 0.02
CA SER A 42 12.79 3.58 0.63
C SER A 42 13.17 4.72 -0.35
N PHE A 43 13.09 4.46 -1.66
CA PHE A 43 13.30 5.47 -2.69
C PHE A 43 12.05 6.32 -2.98
N LEU A 44 10.90 6.03 -2.37
CA LEU A 44 9.68 6.81 -2.57
C LEU A 44 9.48 7.90 -1.50
N THR A 45 10.25 7.87 -0.41
CA THR A 45 10.06 8.80 0.71
C THR A 45 10.86 10.10 0.54
N PRO A 46 10.26 11.30 0.63
CA PRO A 46 11.02 12.54 0.77
C PRO A 46 11.92 12.46 2.02
N PRO A 47 13.20 12.89 1.97
CA PRO A 47 13.86 13.71 0.96
C PRO A 47 14.58 12.94 -0.18
N VAL A 48 14.30 11.65 -0.36
CA VAL A 48 15.06 10.74 -1.24
C VAL A 48 14.30 10.40 -2.53
N ALA A 49 13.08 10.91 -2.72
CA ALA A 49 12.17 10.56 -3.81
C ALA A 49 12.66 10.99 -5.22
N VAL A 50 13.74 10.39 -5.72
CA VAL A 50 14.47 10.82 -6.95
C VAL A 50 13.54 10.87 -8.16
N ALA A 51 12.69 9.86 -8.34
CA ALA A 51 11.75 9.82 -9.44
C ALA A 51 10.73 10.98 -9.39
N SER A 52 10.20 11.28 -8.20
CA SER A 52 9.28 12.40 -8.00
C SER A 52 9.95 13.75 -8.24
N TYR A 53 11.23 13.89 -7.89
CA TYR A 53 11.98 15.13 -8.10
C TYR A 53 12.31 15.38 -9.57
N VAL A 54 12.69 14.35 -10.31
CA VAL A 54 12.89 14.44 -11.76
C VAL A 54 11.57 14.79 -12.45
N ALA A 55 10.47 14.12 -12.08
CA ALA A 55 9.14 14.41 -12.63
C ALA A 55 8.68 15.85 -12.32
N ALA A 56 8.91 16.34 -11.09
CA ALA A 56 8.59 17.70 -10.71
C ALA A 56 9.38 18.75 -11.52
N GLY A 57 10.67 18.51 -11.76
CA GLY A 57 11.51 19.38 -12.59
C GLY A 57 11.04 19.45 -14.05
N LEU A 58 10.66 18.31 -14.63
CA LEU A 58 10.07 18.25 -15.98
C LEU A 58 8.71 18.97 -16.05
N ALA A 59 7.89 18.85 -15.00
CA ALA A 59 6.56 19.45 -14.93
C ALA A 59 6.55 20.90 -14.42
N GLN A 60 7.73 21.47 -14.10
CA GLN A 60 7.85 22.80 -13.45
C GLN A 60 6.99 22.93 -12.18
N ALA A 61 6.86 21.84 -11.42
CA ALA A 61 6.08 21.75 -10.20
C ALA A 61 6.99 21.74 -8.96
N ASP A 62 6.41 22.04 -7.80
CA ASP A 62 7.15 21.96 -6.53
C ASP A 62 7.55 20.51 -6.21
N MET A 63 8.86 20.29 -6.01
CA MET A 63 9.45 18.98 -5.76
C MET A 63 8.94 18.34 -4.47
N TRP A 64 8.74 19.16 -3.43
CA TRP A 64 8.32 18.70 -2.12
C TRP A 64 6.86 18.23 -2.15
N GLN A 65 5.97 19.04 -2.71
CA GLN A 65 4.56 18.71 -2.92
C GLN A 65 4.40 17.47 -3.79
N THR A 66 5.17 17.37 -4.88
CA THR A 66 5.13 16.21 -5.79
C THR A 66 5.55 14.93 -5.06
N GLY A 67 6.62 15.01 -4.25
CA GLY A 67 7.08 13.89 -3.42
C GLY A 67 6.04 13.45 -2.39
N TRP A 68 5.39 14.38 -1.68
CA TRP A 68 4.34 14.07 -0.72
C TRP A 68 3.10 13.45 -1.36
N VAL A 69 2.67 13.98 -2.50
CA VAL A 69 1.55 13.40 -3.25
C VAL A 69 1.90 12.00 -3.74
N GLY A 70 3.11 11.80 -4.27
CA GLY A 70 3.62 10.49 -4.67
C GLY A 70 3.64 9.48 -3.52
N MET A 71 4.18 9.86 -2.37
CA MET A 71 4.18 9.01 -1.16
C MET A 71 2.75 8.66 -0.73
N ARG A 72 1.83 9.64 -0.71
CA ARG A 72 0.43 9.41 -0.34
C ARG A 72 -0.25 8.41 -1.28
N LEU A 73 0.01 8.49 -2.58
CA LEU A 73 -0.50 7.51 -3.55
C LEU A 73 0.13 6.13 -3.35
N ALA A 74 1.40 6.08 -2.96
CA ALA A 74 2.14 4.85 -2.66
C ALA A 74 1.84 4.26 -1.28
N ALA A 75 1.00 4.89 -0.44
CA ALA A 75 0.67 4.41 0.90
C ALA A 75 0.16 2.96 0.92
N VAL A 76 -0.59 2.55 -0.12
CA VAL A 76 -1.09 1.17 -0.29
C VAL A 76 0.07 0.16 -0.34
N ALA A 77 1.17 0.51 -1.01
CA ALA A 77 2.31 -0.38 -1.21
C ALA A 77 3.06 -0.64 0.10
N PHE A 78 3.07 0.30 1.06
CA PHE A 78 3.76 0.12 2.34
C PHE A 78 3.10 -0.91 3.27
N VAL A 79 1.82 -1.23 3.06
CA VAL A 79 1.09 -2.21 3.88
C VAL A 79 1.38 -3.64 3.43
N LEU A 80 1.66 -3.82 2.14
CA LEU A 80 1.73 -5.13 1.50
C LEU A 80 2.78 -6.07 2.13
N PRO A 81 3.98 -5.60 2.56
CA PRO A 81 4.96 -6.49 3.17
C PRO A 81 4.52 -7.15 4.46
N PHE A 82 3.73 -6.46 5.25
CA PHE A 82 3.18 -7.02 6.46
C PHE A 82 2.20 -8.15 6.13
N LEU A 83 1.42 -8.02 5.05
CA LEU A 83 0.42 -9.03 4.68
C LEU A 83 1.05 -10.37 4.32
N TRP A 84 2.15 -10.39 3.54
CA TRP A 84 2.82 -11.66 3.22
C TRP A 84 3.73 -12.17 4.34
N ALA A 85 4.21 -11.30 5.24
CA ALA A 85 4.95 -11.73 6.42
C ALA A 85 4.07 -12.59 7.34
N TYR A 86 2.76 -12.28 7.41
CA TYR A 86 1.79 -13.08 8.17
C TYR A 86 1.07 -14.15 7.33
N ASN A 87 0.95 -13.96 6.02
CA ASN A 87 0.32 -14.93 5.10
C ASN A 87 1.28 -15.32 3.97
N PRO A 88 2.13 -16.35 4.15
CA PRO A 88 3.10 -16.79 3.14
C PRO A 88 2.43 -17.31 1.86
N ALA A 89 1.13 -17.61 1.87
CA ALA A 89 0.35 -17.92 0.67
C ALA A 89 0.38 -16.81 -0.40
N LEU A 90 0.63 -15.54 -0.02
CA LEU A 90 0.87 -14.45 -0.98
C LEU A 90 2.16 -14.64 -1.79
N LEU A 91 3.11 -15.40 -1.24
CA LEU A 91 4.38 -15.75 -1.88
C LEU A 91 4.32 -17.13 -2.54
N LEU A 92 3.10 -17.62 -2.81
CA LEU A 92 2.82 -18.93 -3.39
C LEU A 92 3.28 -20.11 -2.52
N ASP A 93 3.43 -19.87 -1.22
CA ASP A 93 3.79 -20.88 -0.22
C ASP A 93 2.54 -21.32 0.55
N GLY A 94 1.91 -22.40 0.08
CA GLY A 94 0.67 -22.95 0.64
C GLY A 94 -0.12 -23.77 -0.37
N SER A 95 -1.34 -24.16 -0.02
CA SER A 95 -2.25 -24.84 -0.95
C SER A 95 -2.78 -23.88 -2.01
N TRP A 96 -3.17 -24.41 -3.17
CA TRP A 96 -3.78 -23.61 -4.25
C TRP A 96 -5.01 -22.83 -3.79
N LEU A 97 -5.81 -23.42 -2.89
CA LEU A 97 -7.00 -22.77 -2.33
C LEU A 97 -6.62 -21.61 -1.41
N ALA A 98 -5.63 -21.80 -0.53
CA ALA A 98 -5.12 -20.74 0.34
C ALA A 98 -4.54 -19.58 -0.48
N ILE A 99 -3.73 -19.88 -1.50
CA ILE A 99 -3.16 -18.86 -2.40
C ILE A 99 -4.27 -18.03 -3.06
N LEU A 100 -5.31 -18.68 -3.58
CA LEU A 100 -6.44 -18.00 -4.22
C LEU A 100 -7.19 -17.09 -3.23
N ILE A 101 -7.56 -17.61 -2.06
CA ILE A 101 -8.34 -16.86 -1.07
C ILE A 101 -7.56 -15.69 -0.50
N VAL A 102 -6.30 -15.90 -0.13
CA VAL A 102 -5.44 -14.84 0.41
C VAL A 102 -5.17 -13.76 -0.65
N THR A 103 -4.99 -14.15 -1.91
CA THR A 103 -4.83 -13.19 -3.01
C THR A 103 -6.10 -12.36 -3.22
N CYS A 104 -7.28 -12.99 -3.24
CA CYS A 104 -8.56 -12.30 -3.38
C CYS A 104 -8.86 -11.32 -2.23
N THR A 105 -8.65 -11.75 -0.98
CA THR A 105 -8.82 -10.91 0.21
C THR A 105 -7.86 -9.73 0.19
N THR A 106 -6.58 -9.99 -0.08
CA THR A 106 -5.55 -8.94 -0.17
C THR A 106 -5.87 -7.94 -1.28
N PHE A 107 -6.23 -8.42 -2.48
CA PHE A 107 -6.59 -7.56 -3.60
C PHE A 107 -7.81 -6.69 -3.28
N SER A 108 -8.85 -7.26 -2.67
CA SER A 108 -10.04 -6.51 -2.24
C SER A 108 -9.71 -5.42 -1.22
N ALA A 109 -8.82 -5.72 -0.26
CA ALA A 109 -8.35 -4.76 0.73
C ALA A 109 -7.54 -3.62 0.09
N MET A 110 -6.67 -3.93 -0.89
CA MET A 110 -5.90 -2.94 -1.63
C MET A 110 -6.78 -1.98 -2.46
N LEU A 111 -7.86 -2.47 -3.07
CA LEU A 111 -8.82 -1.63 -3.78
C LEU A 111 -9.48 -0.61 -2.85
N LEU A 112 -9.82 -1.03 -1.63
CA LEU A 112 -10.40 -0.14 -0.61
C LEU A 112 -9.40 0.91 -0.14
N ILE A 113 -8.13 0.56 0.07
CA ILE A 113 -7.08 1.56 0.41
C ILE A 113 -6.90 2.55 -0.75
N ALA A 114 -6.83 2.07 -2.00
CA ALA A 114 -6.66 2.94 -3.17
C ALA A 114 -7.80 3.97 -3.31
N ARG A 115 -9.03 3.58 -2.97
CA ARG A 115 -10.19 4.48 -2.95
C ARG A 115 -10.14 5.44 -1.75
N SER A 116 -9.72 4.97 -0.57
CA SER A 116 -9.63 5.80 0.64
C SER A 116 -8.62 6.93 0.49
N VAL A 117 -7.46 6.68 -0.13
CA VAL A 117 -6.43 7.69 -0.40
C VAL A 117 -6.97 8.86 -1.24
N ARG A 118 -7.96 8.64 -2.10
CA ARG A 118 -8.61 9.71 -2.90
C ARG A 118 -9.59 10.55 -2.09
N VAL A 119 -10.20 9.98 -1.06
CA VAL A 119 -11.23 10.62 -0.23
C VAL A 119 -10.64 11.58 0.82
N VAL A 120 -9.36 11.42 1.21
CA VAL A 120 -8.69 12.24 2.26
C VAL A 120 -8.37 13.69 1.81
N ARG A 121 -9.30 14.40 1.16
CA ARG A 121 -9.13 15.81 0.76
C ARG A 121 -9.99 16.80 1.58
N GLY A 122 -10.70 16.35 2.61
CA GLY A 122 -11.42 17.20 3.56
C GLY A 122 -10.90 17.06 5.00
N GLN A 123 -10.78 18.17 5.74
CA GLN A 123 -10.31 18.20 7.14
C GLN A 123 -11.48 18.19 8.15
N GLY A 124 -12.47 17.32 7.96
CA GLY A 124 -13.60 17.17 8.89
C GLY A 124 -13.43 15.97 9.82
N LEU A 125 -13.90 16.08 11.07
CA LEU A 125 -14.00 14.94 12.02
C LEU A 125 -14.67 13.70 11.39
N GLY A 126 -15.66 13.90 10.51
CA GLY A 126 -16.28 12.82 9.74
C GLY A 126 -15.36 12.13 8.72
N VAL A 127 -14.43 12.87 8.10
CA VAL A 127 -13.44 12.30 7.17
C VAL A 127 -12.39 11.50 7.93
N VAL A 128 -11.95 11.99 9.09
CA VAL A 128 -11.00 11.27 9.96
C VAL A 128 -11.63 9.98 10.48
N ALA A 129 -12.84 10.05 11.03
CA ALA A 129 -13.58 8.87 11.49
C ALA A 129 -13.79 7.86 10.36
N PHE A 130 -14.15 8.33 9.16
CA PHE A 130 -14.27 7.49 7.98
C PHE A 130 -12.95 6.81 7.60
N CYS A 131 -11.82 7.51 7.60
CA CYS A 131 -10.51 6.92 7.29
C CYS A 131 -10.10 5.86 8.32
N VAL A 132 -10.37 6.12 9.62
CA VAL A 132 -10.08 5.17 10.70
C VAL A 132 -10.95 3.92 10.59
N LEU A 133 -12.26 4.09 10.38
CA LEU A 133 -13.19 2.97 10.22
C LEU A 133 -12.86 2.12 8.98
N LEU A 134 -12.58 2.78 7.85
CA LEU A 134 -12.22 2.11 6.60
C LEU A 134 -10.87 1.39 6.72
N GLY A 135 -9.90 2.01 7.41
CA GLY A 135 -8.64 1.37 7.77
C GLY A 135 -8.84 0.11 8.63
N GLY A 136 -9.73 0.17 9.63
CA GLY A 136 -10.12 -1.00 10.42
C GLY A 136 -10.74 -2.12 9.59
N VAL A 137 -11.62 -1.78 8.65
CA VAL A 137 -12.24 -2.74 7.72
C VAL A 137 -11.21 -3.37 6.79
N ILE A 138 -10.28 -2.58 6.24
CA ILE A 138 -9.18 -3.07 5.40
C ILE A 138 -8.34 -4.10 6.16
N VAL A 139 -7.94 -3.77 7.40
CA VAL A 139 -7.15 -4.68 8.25
C VAL A 139 -7.96 -5.94 8.56
N ALA A 140 -9.25 -5.81 8.88
CA ALA A 140 -10.11 -6.96 9.14
C ALA A 140 -10.24 -7.90 7.92
N ILE A 141 -10.39 -7.36 6.71
CA ILE A 141 -10.46 -8.15 5.47
C ILE A 141 -9.11 -8.80 5.18
N ALA A 142 -8.01 -8.05 5.24
CA ALA A 142 -6.67 -8.55 4.93
C ALA A 142 -6.18 -9.60 5.94
N THR A 143 -6.63 -9.50 7.20
CA THR A 143 -6.28 -10.45 8.28
C THR A 143 -7.30 -11.58 8.39
N SER A 144 -8.41 -11.54 7.65
CA SER A 144 -9.47 -12.57 7.72
C SER A 144 -9.00 -14.02 7.51
N PRO A 145 -8.00 -14.32 6.64
CA PRO A 145 -7.49 -15.69 6.47
C PRO A 145 -6.75 -16.21 7.71
N ILE A 146 -6.22 -15.32 8.56
CA ILE A 146 -5.49 -15.68 9.79
C ILE A 146 -6.47 -16.16 10.87
N TRP A 147 -7.61 -15.48 11.02
CA TRP A 147 -8.59 -15.80 12.06
C TRP A 147 -9.55 -16.92 11.67
N LEU A 148 -9.98 -16.94 10.40
CA LEU A 148 -11.00 -17.87 9.91
C LEU A 148 -10.39 -19.13 9.29
N GLY A 149 -9.07 -19.14 9.08
CA GLY A 149 -8.35 -20.19 8.36
C GLY A 149 -8.09 -19.80 6.90
N PRO A 150 -6.90 -20.10 6.35
CA PRO A 150 -6.50 -19.66 5.02
C PRO A 150 -7.31 -20.29 3.88
N GLU A 151 -7.98 -21.42 4.15
CA GLU A 151 -8.84 -22.12 3.19
C GLU A 151 -10.33 -21.87 3.41
N SER A 152 -10.68 -21.02 4.37
CA SER A 152 -12.06 -20.81 4.78
C SER A 152 -12.87 -20.04 3.74
N LEU A 153 -14.03 -20.57 3.38
CA LEU A 153 -15.00 -19.87 2.53
C LEU A 153 -15.50 -18.56 3.16
N PHE A 154 -15.44 -18.43 4.49
CA PHE A 154 -15.77 -17.19 5.19
C PHE A 154 -14.73 -16.08 4.93
N ALA A 155 -13.45 -16.45 4.76
CA ALA A 155 -12.42 -15.48 4.35
C ALA A 155 -12.67 -15.02 2.90
N LEU A 156 -13.13 -15.92 2.03
CA LEU A 156 -13.55 -15.54 0.67
C LEU A 156 -14.79 -14.63 0.68
N ALA A 157 -15.76 -14.89 1.56
CA ALA A 157 -16.92 -14.01 1.75
C ALA A 157 -16.50 -12.61 2.24
N ALA A 158 -15.47 -12.51 3.09
CA ALA A 158 -14.88 -11.22 3.49
C ALA A 158 -14.26 -10.46 2.31
N ALA A 159 -13.61 -11.15 1.37
CA ALA A 159 -13.14 -10.54 0.12
C ALA A 159 -14.32 -10.00 -0.72
N GLY A 160 -15.39 -10.79 -0.85
CA GLY A 160 -16.62 -10.40 -1.54
C GLY A 160 -17.27 -9.17 -0.91
N ALA A 161 -17.33 -9.12 0.43
CA ALA A 161 -17.81 -7.95 1.17
C ALA A 161 -16.94 -6.71 0.93
N GLY A 162 -15.62 -6.88 0.83
CA GLY A 162 -14.69 -5.79 0.49
C GLY A 162 -14.96 -5.21 -0.90
N VAL A 163 -15.18 -6.07 -1.89
CA VAL A 163 -15.53 -5.66 -3.26
C VAL A 163 -16.92 -5.01 -3.29
N ALA A 164 -17.90 -5.59 -2.61
CA ALA A 164 -19.24 -5.01 -2.50
C ALA A 164 -19.19 -3.62 -1.85
N LEU A 165 -18.40 -3.44 -0.79
CA LEU A 165 -18.18 -2.14 -0.15
C LEU A 165 -17.49 -1.16 -1.09
N TYR A 166 -16.52 -1.61 -1.89
CA TYR A 166 -15.86 -0.78 -2.89
C TYR A 166 -16.85 -0.18 -3.90
N TYR A 167 -17.84 -0.96 -4.36
CA TYR A 167 -18.89 -0.49 -5.26
C TYR A 167 -20.02 0.28 -4.56
N ALA A 168 -20.41 -0.13 -3.35
CA ALA A 168 -21.47 0.50 -2.58
C ALA A 168 -21.05 1.88 -2.04
N MET A 169 -19.76 2.13 -1.87
CA MET A 169 -19.26 3.44 -1.48
C MET A 169 -19.64 4.49 -2.54
N PRO A 170 -20.54 5.43 -2.21
CA PRO A 170 -20.89 6.47 -3.15
C PRO A 170 -19.63 7.25 -3.51
N ALA A 171 -19.52 7.68 -4.77
CA ALA A 171 -18.41 8.49 -5.28
C ALA A 171 -18.45 9.92 -4.70
N VAL A 172 -18.62 10.06 -3.38
CA VAL A 172 -18.94 11.29 -2.62
C VAL A 172 -17.87 12.39 -2.82
N PHE A 173 -16.71 12.05 -3.39
CA PHE A 173 -15.61 12.98 -3.62
C PHE A 173 -15.05 12.99 -5.06
N GLU A 174 -15.81 12.58 -6.08
CA GLU A 174 -15.40 12.83 -7.48
C GLU A 174 -15.44 14.32 -7.88
N ARG A 175 -16.08 15.18 -7.07
CA ARG A 175 -15.98 16.63 -7.25
C ARG A 175 -14.72 17.18 -6.60
N ALA A 176 -13.62 17.13 -7.33
CA ALA A 176 -12.62 18.20 -7.47
C ALA A 176 -11.30 17.62 -8.01
N VAL A 177 -11.29 17.27 -9.29
CA VAL A 177 -10.12 17.64 -10.10
C VAL A 177 -10.34 19.10 -10.46
N PRO A 178 -9.75 20.09 -9.74
CA PRO A 178 -9.64 21.41 -10.34
C PRO A 178 -8.91 21.21 -11.66
N ARG A 179 -9.57 21.59 -12.76
CA ARG A 179 -8.94 21.63 -14.08
C ARG A 179 -7.65 22.43 -13.92
N ALA A 180 -6.51 21.76 -13.87
CA ALA A 180 -5.17 22.37 -13.90
C ALA A 180 -4.87 23.00 -15.29
N ALA A 181 -5.91 23.42 -16.00
CA ALA A 181 -5.86 24.06 -17.31
C ALA A 181 -6.18 25.56 -17.24
N ALA A 182 -6.54 26.11 -16.06
CA ALA A 182 -6.94 27.52 -15.94
C ALA A 182 -5.78 28.47 -15.57
N THR A 183 -4.70 27.99 -14.95
CA THR A 183 -3.59 28.85 -14.49
C THR A 183 -2.51 29.12 -15.53
N TYR A 184 -2.51 28.44 -16.70
CA TYR A 184 -1.56 28.72 -17.78
C TYR A 184 -1.98 29.91 -18.67
N ARG A 185 -3.22 30.41 -18.54
CA ARG A 185 -3.73 31.52 -19.36
C ARG A 185 -3.54 32.93 -18.77
N ALA A 186 -2.85 33.06 -17.65
CA ALA A 186 -2.67 34.35 -16.98
C ALA A 186 -1.25 34.94 -17.10
N SER A 187 -0.36 34.30 -17.87
CA SER A 187 1.04 34.74 -18.05
C SER A 187 1.48 34.78 -19.53
N SER A 188 0.55 34.99 -20.45
CA SER A 188 0.84 35.24 -21.89
C SER A 188 0.26 36.57 -22.33
#